data_AF-A0A101MD51-F1
#
_entry.id   AF-A0A101MD51-F1
#
_cell.length_a   1.000
_cell.length_b   1.000
_cell.length_c   1.000
_cell.angle_alpha   90.00
_cell.angle_beta   90.00
_cell.angle_gamma   90.00
#
_symmetry.space_group_name_H-M   'P 1'
#
loop_
_entity.id
_entity.type
_entity.pdbx_description
1 polymer ?
#
loop_
_entity_poly.entity_id
_entity_poly.type
_entity_poly.pdbx_seq_one_letter_code
_entity_poly.pdbx_strand_id
1 'polypeptide(L)'
;MGWNPWSSGDSNKNAASDGGRIAPDRTSRARCWEGRDSFFACLDKNDILDGIKDDKKARQKCAKEVAEFEAACSQSWVKYFKEKRVMEFNRDKTIERIQKEDAAKVKELKEKGWNSK
;
A
#
# COMPACT_ATOMS: atom_id res chain seq x y z
N MET A 1 -17.08 -20.03 29.79
CA MET A 1 -16.36 -19.35 28.68
C MET A 1 -16.73 -17.88 28.75
N GLY A 2 -15.99 -17.11 29.55
CA GLY A 2 -16.29 -15.70 29.84
C GLY A 2 -15.67 -14.79 28.78
N TRP A 3 -16.48 -13.90 28.22
CA TRP A 3 -16.00 -12.82 27.36
C TRP A 3 -15.52 -11.68 28.26
N ASN A 4 -14.21 -11.48 28.36
CA ASN A 4 -13.64 -10.34 29.08
C ASN A 4 -13.76 -9.07 28.23
N PRO A 5 -14.47 -8.01 28.67
CA PRO A 5 -14.43 -6.71 28.04
C PRO A 5 -13.27 -5.93 28.66
N TRP A 6 -12.08 -6.06 28.09
CA TRP A 6 -10.97 -5.18 28.47
C TRP A 6 -11.28 -3.78 27.92
N SER A 7 -11.78 -2.90 28.79
CA SER A 7 -11.81 -1.45 28.59
C SER A 7 -10.48 -0.87 29.07
N SER A 8 -9.62 -0.48 28.13
CA SER A 8 -8.47 0.37 28.42
C SER A 8 -8.86 1.79 28.04
N GLY A 9 -9.10 2.62 29.07
CA GLY A 9 -9.14 4.06 28.91
C GLY A 9 -7.80 4.56 28.42
N ASP A 10 -7.81 5.25 27.29
CA ASP A 10 -6.64 5.92 26.73
C ASP A 10 -7.01 7.37 26.46
N SER A 11 -6.36 8.27 27.20
CA SER A 11 -6.55 9.71 27.20
C SER A 11 -5.99 10.33 25.92
N ASN A 12 -6.69 10.14 24.79
CA ASN A 12 -6.28 10.69 23.50
C ASN A 12 -7.06 11.96 23.17
N LYS A 13 -6.33 13.05 22.92
CA LYS A 13 -6.81 14.42 22.65
C LYS A 13 -7.57 14.59 21.32
N ASN A 14 -8.10 13.49 20.77
CA ASN A 14 -8.76 13.41 19.47
C ASN A 14 -10.06 12.59 19.56
N ALA A 15 -10.88 12.84 20.58
CA ALA A 15 -12.21 12.23 20.71
C ALA A 15 -13.26 13.10 20.02
N ALA A 16 -13.98 12.53 19.06
CA ALA A 16 -15.19 13.10 18.48
C ALA A 16 -16.32 13.05 19.52
N SER A 17 -17.36 13.87 19.35
CA SER A 17 -18.47 14.00 20.31
C SER A 17 -19.26 12.71 20.53
N ASP A 18 -19.12 11.73 19.65
CA ASP A 18 -19.74 10.41 19.69
C ASP A 18 -18.85 9.32 20.33
N GLY A 19 -17.68 9.69 20.85
CA GLY A 19 -16.70 8.74 21.41
C GLY A 19 -15.83 8.04 20.35
N GLY A 20 -15.99 8.38 19.06
CA GLY A 20 -15.09 7.98 17.99
C GLY A 20 -13.78 8.78 17.97
N ARG A 21 -12.77 8.33 17.23
CA ARG A 21 -11.59 9.18 16.97
C ARG A 21 -11.95 10.23 15.92
N ILE A 22 -11.55 11.48 16.13
CA ILE A 22 -11.75 12.57 15.14
C ILE A 22 -11.11 12.13 13.82
N ALA A 23 -11.95 11.92 12.81
CA ALA A 23 -11.49 11.60 11.48
C ALA A 23 -10.75 12.82 10.88
N PRO A 24 -9.60 12.62 10.21
CA PRO A 24 -8.97 13.71 9.47
C PRO A 24 -9.96 14.28 8.47
N ASP A 25 -10.03 15.62 8.42
CA ASP A 25 -10.91 16.36 7.53
C ASP A 25 -10.71 15.89 6.06
N ARG A 26 -11.72 16.07 5.22
CA ARG A 26 -11.66 15.57 3.83
C ARG A 26 -10.49 16.17 3.05
N THR A 27 -10.15 17.42 3.35
CA THR A 27 -9.06 18.18 2.72
C THR A 27 -7.68 17.63 3.07
N SER A 28 -7.41 17.27 4.33
CA SER A 28 -6.13 16.66 4.74
C SER A 28 -5.92 15.29 4.11
N ARG A 29 -6.99 14.49 3.97
CA ARG A 29 -6.91 13.20 3.26
C ARG A 29 -6.58 13.38 1.78
N ALA A 30 -7.17 14.37 1.11
CA ALA A 30 -6.85 14.69 -0.27
C ALA A 30 -5.36 15.07 -0.42
N ARG A 31 -4.85 15.98 0.43
CA ARG A 31 -3.42 16.35 0.45
C ARG A 31 -2.50 15.15 0.71
N CYS A 32 -2.90 14.25 1.62
CA CYS A 32 -2.14 13.02 1.87
C CYS A 32 -2.04 12.14 0.63
N TRP A 33 -3.11 12.01 -0.15
CA TRP A 33 -3.09 11.22 -1.40
C TRP A 33 -2.26 11.90 -2.47
N GLU A 34 -2.34 13.23 -2.61
CA GLU A 34 -1.51 14.01 -3.53
C GLU A 34 -0.01 13.87 -3.20
N GLY A 35 0.34 13.96 -1.90
CA GLY A 35 1.72 13.73 -1.44
C GLY A 35 2.19 12.31 -1.70
N ARG A 36 1.34 11.30 -1.47
CA ARG A 36 1.62 9.90 -1.79
C ARG A 36 1.92 9.72 -3.28
N ASP A 37 1.05 10.23 -4.14
CA ASP A 37 1.13 10.02 -5.59
C ASP A 37 2.36 10.73 -6.17
N SER A 38 2.68 11.92 -5.66
CA SER A 38 3.91 12.65 -6.01
C SER A 38 5.17 11.89 -5.59
N PHE A 39 5.20 11.36 -4.37
CA PHE A 39 6.31 10.54 -3.88
C PHE A 39 6.49 9.27 -4.72
N PHE A 40 5.41 8.54 -5.00
CA PHE A 40 5.44 7.33 -5.80
C PHE A 40 5.86 7.59 -7.25
N ALA A 41 5.39 8.67 -7.87
CA ALA A 41 5.85 9.07 -9.19
C ALA A 41 7.36 9.38 -9.23
N CYS A 42 7.91 9.96 -8.16
CA CYS A 42 9.36 10.16 -8.05
C CYS A 42 10.11 8.83 -7.89
N LEU A 43 9.59 7.91 -7.07
CA LEU A 43 10.16 6.57 -6.92
C LEU A 43 10.19 5.81 -8.25
N ASP A 44 9.10 5.86 -9.02
CA ASP A 44 9.00 5.22 -10.34
C ASP A 44 10.03 5.79 -11.32
N LYS A 45 10.24 7.12 -11.34
CA LYS A 45 11.26 7.76 -12.18
C LYS A 45 12.71 7.38 -11.83
N ASN A 46 12.95 6.84 -10.63
CA ASN A 46 14.28 6.48 -10.13
C ASN A 46 14.49 4.97 -9.97
N ASP A 47 13.56 4.17 -10.50
CA ASP A 47 13.54 2.71 -10.39
C ASP A 47 13.65 2.25 -8.92
N ILE A 48 12.82 2.83 -8.06
CA ILE A 48 12.70 2.45 -6.65
C ILE A 48 11.32 1.86 -6.41
N LEU A 49 11.25 0.56 -6.17
CA LEU A 49 9.98 -0.10 -5.84
C LEU A 49 9.67 0.04 -4.35
N ASP A 50 10.61 -0.39 -3.51
CA ASP A 50 10.44 -0.49 -2.06
C ASP A 50 11.03 0.73 -1.35
N GLY A 51 10.19 1.72 -1.12
CA GLY A 51 10.56 2.93 -0.38
C GLY A 51 10.80 2.72 1.12
N ILE A 52 10.65 1.51 1.67
CA ILE A 52 11.02 1.16 3.05
C ILE A 52 12.44 0.59 3.06
N LYS A 53 12.69 -0.41 2.22
CA LYS A 53 14.00 -1.05 2.11
C LYS A 53 15.05 -0.08 1.55
N ASP A 54 14.68 0.71 0.55
CA ASP A 54 15.56 1.66 -0.11
C ASP A 54 15.33 3.10 0.39
N ASP A 55 14.87 3.29 1.64
CA ASP A 55 14.50 4.62 2.18
C ASP A 55 15.64 5.65 2.04
N LYS A 56 16.90 5.25 2.25
CA LYS A 56 18.05 6.14 2.05
C LYS A 56 18.15 6.65 0.60
N LYS A 57 17.97 5.76 -0.38
CA LYS A 57 18.00 6.12 -1.81
C LYS A 57 16.77 6.96 -2.17
N ALA A 58 15.60 6.61 -1.64
CA ALA A 58 14.37 7.37 -1.80
C ALA A 58 14.51 8.79 -1.26
N ARG A 59 15.05 8.98 -0.05
CA ARG A 59 15.29 10.31 0.53
C ARG A 59 16.37 11.09 -0.21
N GLN A 60 17.35 10.44 -0.82
CA GLN A 60 18.35 11.12 -1.64
C GLN A 60 17.79 11.62 -2.98
N LYS A 61 16.94 10.81 -3.63
CA LYS A 61 16.42 11.09 -4.98
C LYS A 61 15.09 11.83 -5.00
N CYS A 62 14.29 11.68 -3.94
CA CYS A 62 12.92 12.19 -3.80
C CYS A 62 12.75 12.94 -2.48
N ALA A 63 13.77 13.70 -2.07
CA ALA A 63 13.84 14.39 -0.77
C ALA A 63 12.66 15.32 -0.52
N LYS A 64 12.19 16.02 -1.57
CA LYS A 64 11.07 16.94 -1.48
C LYS A 64 9.76 16.19 -1.31
N GLU A 65 9.51 15.22 -2.19
CA GLU A 65 8.25 14.49 -2.24
C GLU A 65 8.06 13.61 -1.00
N VAL A 66 9.14 13.02 -0.47
CA VAL A 66 9.06 12.23 0.78
C VAL A 66 8.74 13.13 1.98
N ALA A 67 9.29 14.34 2.04
CA ALA A 67 9.01 15.30 3.11
C ALA A 67 7.56 15.80 3.03
N GLU A 68 7.06 16.12 1.83
CA GLU A 68 5.67 16.51 1.60
C GLU A 68 4.70 15.37 1.95
N PHE A 69 5.02 14.14 1.55
CA PHE A 69 4.22 12.96 1.87
C PHE A 69 4.17 12.69 3.38
N GLU A 70 5.30 12.74 4.07
CA GLU A 70 5.38 12.53 5.53
C GLU A 70 4.76 13.66 6.35
N ALA A 71 4.73 14.88 5.82
CA ALA A 71 4.06 16.02 6.44
C ALA A 71 2.54 16.02 6.21
N ALA A 72 2.08 15.58 5.04
CA ALA A 72 0.66 15.58 4.68
C ALA A 72 -0.11 14.37 5.25
N CYS A 73 0.57 13.25 5.50
CA CYS A 73 -0.04 12.01 5.96
C CYS A 73 0.29 11.70 7.43
N SER A 74 -0.58 10.91 8.08
CA SER A 74 -0.22 10.29 9.35
C SER A 74 0.83 9.19 9.15
N GLN A 75 1.67 8.96 10.15
CA GLN A 75 2.73 7.95 10.09
C GLN A 75 2.21 6.53 9.80
N SER A 76 1.03 6.19 10.30
CA SER A 76 0.39 4.90 10.00
C SER A 76 -0.01 4.78 8.53
N TRP A 77 -0.49 5.87 7.92
CA TRP A 77 -0.83 5.90 6.50
C TRP A 77 0.41 5.87 5.60
N VAL A 78 1.47 6.60 5.97
CA VAL A 78 2.76 6.54 5.26
C VAL A 78 3.29 5.12 5.21
N LYS A 79 3.36 4.46 6.38
CA LYS A 79 3.81 3.06 6.49
C LYS A 79 2.92 2.14 5.64
N TYR A 80 1.61 2.20 5.84
CA TYR A 80 0.65 1.37 5.11
C TYR A 80 0.79 1.51 3.60
N PHE A 81 0.90 2.74 3.07
CA PHE A 81 1.03 2.93 1.63
C PHE A 81 2.33 2.41 1.07
N LYS A 82 3.46 2.64 1.76
CA LYS A 82 4.75 2.10 1.32
C LYS A 82 4.72 0.57 1.28
N GLU A 83 4.15 -0.08 2.30
CA GLU A 83 3.97 -1.55 2.34
C GLU A 83 3.01 -2.03 1.24
N LYS A 84 1.88 -1.36 1.08
CA LYS A 84 0.86 -1.70 0.08
C LYS A 84 1.43 -1.68 -1.33
N ARG A 85 2.25 -0.69 -1.68
CA ARG A 85 2.90 -0.59 -3.00
C ARG A 85 3.71 -1.86 -3.33
N VAL A 86 4.51 -2.35 -2.38
CA VAL A 86 5.31 -3.58 -2.57
C VAL A 86 4.43 -4.82 -2.65
N MET A 87 3.42 -4.91 -1.77
CA MET A 87 2.49 -6.03 -1.77
C MET A 87 1.71 -6.14 -3.09
N GLU A 88 1.20 -5.02 -3.61
CA GLU A 88 0.45 -5.02 -4.87
C GLU A 88 1.32 -5.39 -6.06
N PHE A 89 2.56 -4.89 -6.11
CA PHE A 89 3.52 -5.31 -7.13
C PHE A 89 3.75 -6.83 -7.10
N ASN A 90 3.98 -7.41 -5.92
CA ASN A 90 4.21 -8.84 -5.78
C ASN A 90 2.97 -9.67 -6.13
N ARG A 91 1.78 -9.18 -5.77
CA ARG A 91 0.50 -9.78 -6.15
C ARG A 91 0.37 -9.82 -7.67
N ASP A 92 0.60 -8.70 -8.34
CA ASP A 92 0.43 -8.59 -9.78
C ASP A 92 1.44 -9.47 -10.53
N LYS A 93 2.69 -9.55 -10.05
CA LYS A 93 3.69 -10.50 -10.57
C LYS A 93 3.30 -11.96 -10.37
N THR A 94 2.67 -12.27 -9.24
CA THR A 94 2.18 -13.63 -8.97
C THR A 94 1.04 -14.00 -9.91
N ILE A 95 0.08 -13.10 -10.11
CA ILE A 95 -1.04 -13.29 -11.04
C ILE A 95 -0.50 -13.48 -12.47
N GLU A 96 0.45 -12.64 -12.90
CA GLU A 96 1.10 -12.74 -14.21
C GLU A 96 1.77 -14.12 -14.41
N ARG A 97 2.44 -14.64 -13.38
CA ARG A 97 3.06 -15.97 -13.42
C ARG A 97 2.02 -17.08 -13.54
N ILE A 98 0.97 -17.06 -12.72
CA ILE A 98 -0.10 -18.06 -12.74
C ILE A 98 -0.77 -18.09 -14.11
N GLN A 99 -1.10 -16.92 -14.69
CA GLN A 99 -1.69 -16.84 -16.02
C GLN A 99 -0.79 -17.45 -17.12
N LYS A 100 0.53 -17.25 -17.04
CA LYS A 100 1.49 -17.87 -17.96
C LYS A 100 1.56 -19.38 -17.79
N GLU A 101 1.60 -19.87 -16.54
CA GLU A 101 1.60 -21.30 -16.23
C GLU A 101 0.30 -21.98 -16.69
N ASP A 102 -0.85 -21.34 -16.49
CA ASP A 102 -2.16 -21.85 -16.93
C ASP A 102 -2.25 -21.87 -18.45
N ALA A 103 -1.79 -20.81 -19.13
CA ALA A 103 -1.74 -20.78 -20.59
C ALA A 103 -0.83 -21.88 -21.17
N ALA A 104 0.32 -22.11 -20.54
CA ALA A 104 1.24 -23.18 -20.93
C ALA A 104 0.62 -24.58 -20.73
N LYS A 105 -0.04 -24.81 -19.57
CA LYS A 105 -0.75 -26.06 -19.29
C LYS A 105 -1.90 -26.30 -20.26
N VAL A 106 -2.71 -25.27 -20.57
CA VAL A 106 -3.79 -25.39 -21.56
C VAL A 106 -3.23 -25.74 -22.93
N LYS A 107 -2.11 -25.13 -23.33
CA LYS A 107 -1.43 -25.45 -24.59
C LYS A 107 -0.97 -26.91 -24.61
N GLU A 108 -0.29 -27.36 -23.54
CA GLU A 108 0.17 -28.75 -23.39
C GLU A 108 -1.00 -29.75 -23.44
N LEU A 109 -2.11 -29.45 -22.76
CA LEU A 109 -3.31 -30.30 -22.78
C LEU A 109 -3.90 -30.39 -24.18
N LYS A 110 -3.99 -29.27 -24.91
CA LYS A 110 -4.46 -29.26 -26.31
C LYS A 110 -3.54 -30.08 -27.22
N GLU A 111 -2.23 -29.99 -27.05
CA GLU A 111 -1.26 -30.83 -27.78
C GLU A 111 -1.44 -32.32 -27.47
N LYS A 112 -1.80 -32.66 -26.24
CA LYS A 112 -2.15 -34.03 -25.80
C LYS A 112 -3.55 -34.49 -26.21
N GLY A 113 -4.25 -33.73 -27.06
CA GLY A 113 -5.56 -34.09 -27.59
C GLY A 113 -6.74 -33.79 -26.67
N TRP A 114 -6.55 -33.04 -25.57
CA TRP A 114 -7.66 -32.54 -24.77
C TRP A 114 -8.41 -31.45 -25.54
N ASN A 115 -9.72 -31.63 -25.71
CA ASN A 115 -10.59 -30.65 -26.34
C ASN A 115 -11.57 -30.08 -25.31
N SER A 116 -11.55 -28.76 -25.11
CA SER A 116 -12.52 -28.04 -24.28
C SER A 116 -13.84 -27.99 -25.04
N LYS A 117 -14.67 -29.01 -24.85
CA LYS A 117 -16.01 -29.08 -25.44
C LYS A 117 -16.90 -27.96 -24.90
#